data_AF-A0A1I2GQW5-F1
#
_entry.id   AF-A0A1I2GQW5-F1
#
_cell.length_a   1.000
_cell.length_b   1.000
_cell.length_c   1.000
_cell.angle_alpha   90.00
_cell.angle_beta   90.00
_cell.angle_gamma   90.00
#
_symmetry.space_group_name_H-M   'P 1'
#
loop_
_entity.id
_entity.type
_entity.pdbx_description
1 polymer ?
#
loop_
_entity_poly.entity_id
_entity_poly.type
_entity_poly.pdbx_seq_one_letter_code
_entity_poly.pdbx_strand_id
1 'polypeptide(L)'
;MDGPVGHLQGWIDQVIVVTRLNGPKFAVNPDLVQRIDSAPDTILTLVDGTKYILAESMSEVIELITDFRSQLIARAQAIQTSDVDDVAAPQLSVVRAQEEER
;
A
#
# COMPACT_ATOMS: atom_id res chain seq x y z
N MET A 1 18.14 21.22 -13.89
CA MET A 1 17.86 21.27 -12.44
C MET A 1 16.47 20.72 -12.25
N ASP A 2 16.35 19.40 -12.24
CA ASP A 2 15.16 18.68 -11.75
C ASP A 2 15.67 17.29 -11.32
N GLY A 3 15.49 16.99 -10.03
CA GLY A 3 15.99 15.78 -9.40
C GLY A 3 15.07 14.59 -9.65
N PRO A 4 15.43 13.38 -9.20
CA PRO A 4 14.67 12.19 -9.51
C PRO A 4 13.29 12.25 -8.83
N VAL A 5 12.24 12.20 -9.64
CA VAL A 5 10.84 11.91 -9.25
C VAL A 5 10.71 10.46 -8.75
N GLY A 6 11.47 10.10 -7.71
CA GLY A 6 11.51 8.75 -7.13
C GLY A 6 10.51 8.53 -5.99
N HIS A 7 9.78 9.57 -5.57
CA HIS A 7 8.98 9.50 -4.33
C HIS A 7 7.46 9.54 -4.56
N LEU A 8 6.96 9.77 -5.77
CA LEU A 8 5.51 9.81 -5.99
C LEU A 8 4.87 8.42 -5.99
N GLN A 9 5.62 7.37 -6.37
CA GLN A 9 5.09 6.01 -6.44
C GLN A 9 4.67 5.49 -5.05
N GLY A 10 5.47 5.74 -4.01
CA GLY A 10 5.17 5.28 -2.65
C GLY A 10 3.95 5.93 -2.00
N TRP A 11 3.54 7.12 -2.45
CA TRP A 11 2.33 7.79 -1.95
C TRP A 11 1.08 7.28 -2.65
N ILE A 12 1.17 6.99 -3.95
CA ILE A 12 0.07 6.40 -4.75
C ILE A 12 -0.30 5.02 -4.22
N ASP A 13 0.69 4.30 -3.71
CA ASP A 13 0.53 2.97 -3.12
C ASP A 13 -0.16 2.94 -1.74
N GLN A 14 -0.51 4.11 -1.18
CA GLN A 14 -1.15 4.26 0.14
C GLN A 14 -2.50 5.00 0.07
N VAL A 15 -2.98 5.31 -1.14
CA VAL A 15 -4.19 6.10 -1.36
C VAL A 15 -4.96 5.56 -2.56
N ILE A 16 -6.27 5.81 -2.60
CA ILE A 16 -7.08 5.59 -3.81
C ILE A 16 -7.29 6.93 -4.52
N VAL A 17 -7.33 6.91 -5.85
CA VAL A 17 -7.61 8.11 -6.64
C VAL A 17 -9.07 8.07 -7.08
N VAL A 18 -9.81 9.12 -6.73
CA VAL A 18 -11.22 9.30 -7.09
C VAL A 18 -11.42 10.65 -7.77
N THR A 19 -12.56 10.83 -8.42
CA THR A 19 -12.87 12.02 -9.20
C THR A 19 -14.04 12.74 -8.55
N ARG A 20 -13.90 14.05 -8.31
CA ARG A 20 -15.05 14.85 -7.88
C ARG A 20 -16.04 14.94 -9.05
N LEU A 21 -17.35 14.80 -8.80
CA LEU A 21 -18.42 14.71 -9.84
C LEU A 21 -18.29 15.74 -10.98
N ASN A 22 -17.81 16.95 -10.67
CA ASN A 22 -17.56 18.03 -11.64
C ASN A 22 -16.19 18.70 -11.43
N GLY A 23 -15.17 17.93 -11.07
CA GLY A 23 -13.88 18.49 -10.68
C GLY A 23 -12.68 17.62 -10.99
N PRO A 24 -11.49 18.04 -10.52
CA PRO A 24 -10.28 17.27 -10.74
C PRO A 24 -10.30 15.96 -9.95
N LYS A 25 -9.42 15.05 -10.37
CA LYS A 25 -9.05 13.86 -9.60
C LYS A 25 -8.29 14.26 -8.34
N PHE A 26 -8.48 13.50 -7.28
CA PHE A 26 -7.74 13.65 -6.05
C PHE A 26 -7.49 12.30 -5.39
N ALA A 27 -6.42 12.24 -4.60
CA ALA A 27 -6.09 11.07 -3.80
C ALA A 27 -6.76 11.16 -2.43
N VAL A 28 -7.32 10.05 -1.96
CA VAL A 28 -7.92 9.93 -0.63
C VAL A 28 -7.40 8.67 0.05
N ASN A 29 -7.11 8.77 1.35
CA ASN A 29 -6.78 7.60 2.14
C ASN A 29 -8.07 6.78 2.37
N PRO A 30 -8.15 5.53 1.86
CA PRO A 30 -9.33 4.69 2.02
C PRO A 30 -9.63 4.34 3.48
N ASP A 31 -8.65 4.36 4.39
CA ASP A 31 -8.83 4.08 5.81
C ASP A 31 -9.51 5.22 6.58
N LEU A 32 -9.53 6.43 6.00
CA LEU A 32 -10.24 7.58 6.56
C LEU A 32 -11.67 7.69 6.03
N VAL A 33 -12.10 6.80 5.13
CA VAL A 33 -13.47 6.76 4.64
C VAL A 33 -14.37 6.24 5.75
N GLN A 34 -15.25 7.11 6.23
CA GLN A 34 -16.22 6.77 7.27
C GLN A 34 -17.47 6.13 6.67
N ARG A 35 -17.96 6.68 5.55
CA ARG A 35 -19.21 6.25 4.92
C ARG A 35 -19.21 6.60 3.43
N ILE A 36 -19.86 5.76 2.63
CA ILE A 36 -20.22 6.05 1.25
C ILE A 36 -21.75 5.95 1.17
N ASP A 37 -22.40 6.99 0.66
CA ASP A 37 -23.85 7.04 0.43
C ASP A 37 -24.14 7.21 -1.08
N SER A 38 -25.31 6.76 -1.53
CA SER A 38 -25.78 6.94 -2.92
C SER A 38 -27.06 7.76 -2.92
N ALA A 39 -27.00 9.01 -3.37
CA ALA A 39 -28.15 9.89 -3.47
C ALA A 39 -27.91 11.10 -4.40
N PRO A 40 -28.61 11.20 -5.56
CA PRO A 40 -28.51 10.27 -6.70
C PRO A 40 -27.07 10.02 -7.17
N ASP A 41 -26.13 10.86 -6.73
CA ASP A 41 -24.69 10.74 -6.93
C ASP A 41 -24.02 10.09 -5.71
N THR A 42 -22.78 9.63 -5.85
CA THR A 42 -22.03 9.01 -4.75
C THR A 42 -21.45 10.08 -3.82
N ILE A 43 -21.69 9.96 -2.52
CA ILE A 43 -21.16 10.85 -1.50
C ILE A 43 -20.20 10.07 -0.61
N LEU A 44 -18.92 10.46 -0.62
CA LEU A 44 -17.89 9.92 0.26
C LEU A 44 -17.72 10.86 1.46
N THR A 45 -17.96 10.34 2.66
CA THR A 45 -17.79 11.05 3.93
C THR A 45 -16.56 10.52 4.66
N LEU A 46 -15.67 11.42 5.05
CA LEU A 46 -14.48 11.12 5.83
C LEU A 46 -14.77 11.16 7.34
N VAL A 47 -13.86 10.60 8.13
CA VAL A 47 -13.98 10.55 9.60
C VAL A 47 -14.04 11.92 10.28
N ASP A 48 -13.51 12.96 9.64
CA ASP A 48 -13.57 14.35 10.11
C ASP A 48 -14.91 15.05 9.76
N GLY A 49 -15.81 14.36 9.07
CA GLY A 49 -17.08 14.88 8.58
C GLY A 49 -17.02 15.57 7.22
N THR A 50 -15.83 15.66 6.59
CA THR A 50 -15.66 16.20 5.23
C THR A 50 -16.40 15.31 4.23
N LYS A 51 -17.12 15.93 3.29
CA LYS A 51 -17.91 15.23 2.26
C LYS A 51 -17.45 15.57 0.85
N TYR A 52 -17.32 14.54 0.02
CA TYR A 52 -17.03 14.65 -1.41
C TYR A 52 -18.13 14.01 -2.22
N ILE A 53 -18.58 14.71 -3.26
CA ILE A 53 -19.47 14.15 -4.26
C ILE A 53 -18.59 13.65 -5.40
N LEU A 54 -18.67 12.35 -5.68
CA LEU A 54 -17.79 11.65 -6.61
C LEU A 54 -18.49 11.39 -7.95
N ALA A 55 -17.69 11.26 -9.01
CA ALA A 55 -18.16 10.82 -10.32
C ALA A 55 -18.33 9.29 -10.36
N GLU A 56 -17.52 8.57 -9.60
CA GLU A 56 -17.59 7.13 -9.45
C GLU A 56 -18.85 6.71 -8.69
N SER A 57 -19.42 5.58 -9.06
CA SER A 57 -20.50 4.91 -8.34
C SER A 57 -20.03 4.35 -7.00
N MET A 58 -20.97 4.10 -6.08
CA MET A 58 -20.72 3.39 -4.82
C MET A 58 -19.91 2.10 -5.04
N SER A 59 -20.28 1.29 -6.02
CA SER A 59 -19.64 0.01 -6.32
C SER A 59 -18.19 0.19 -6.76
N GLU A 60 -17.92 1.14 -7.66
CA GLU A 60 -16.55 1.44 -8.10
C GLU A 60 -15.66 1.90 -6.94
N VAL A 61 -16.18 2.73 -6.02
CA VAL A 61 -15.43 3.16 -4.85
C VAL A 61 -15.11 1.97 -3.93
N ILE A 62 -16.05 1.05 -3.74
CA ILE A 62 -15.83 -0.18 -2.94
C ILE A 62 -14.78 -1.08 -3.59
N GLU A 63 -14.79 -1.22 -4.91
CA GLU A 63 -13.79 -1.98 -5.66
C GLU A 63 -12.41 -1.35 -5.50
N LEU A 64 -12.28 -0.03 -5.66
CA LEU A 64 -11.02 0.69 -5.44
C LEU A 64 -10.44 0.45 -4.04
N ILE A 65 -11.29 0.47 -3.01
CA ILE A 65 -10.87 0.20 -1.62
C ILE A 65 -10.45 -1.27 -1.45
N THR A 66 -11.17 -2.19 -2.05
CA THR A 66 -10.88 -3.63 -1.98
C THR A 66 -9.55 -3.95 -2.66
N ASP A 67 -9.33 -3.41 -3.86
CA ASP A 67 -8.10 -3.58 -4.63
C ASP A 67 -6.90 -2.97 -3.91
N PHE A 68 -7.08 -1.80 -3.30
CA PHE A 68 -6.05 -1.21 -2.47
C PHE A 68 -5.61 -2.14 -1.33
N ARG A 69 -6.58 -2.70 -0.58
CA ARG A 69 -6.29 -3.60 0.55
C ARG A 69 -5.66 -4.90 0.09
N SER A 70 -6.11 -5.47 -1.03
CA SER A 70 -5.55 -6.71 -1.57
C SER A 70 -4.09 -6.52 -1.99
N GLN A 71 -3.77 -5.41 -2.66
CA GLN A 71 -2.41 -5.06 -3.04
C GLN A 71 -1.51 -4.82 -1.83
N LEU A 72 -2.02 -4.17 -0.79
CA LEU A 72 -1.29 -3.96 0.46
C LEU A 72 -0.90 -5.29 1.12
N ILE A 73 -1.84 -6.23 1.21
CA ILE A 73 -1.59 -7.57 1.78
C ILE A 73 -0.59 -8.35 0.92
N ALA A 74 -0.77 -8.35 -0.40
CA ALA A 74 0.13 -9.05 -1.32
C ALA A 74 1.58 -8.53 -1.20
N ARG A 75 1.76 -7.21 -1.09
CA ARG A 75 3.07 -6.59 -0.85
C ARG A 75 3.67 -6.98 0.50
N ALA A 76 2.87 -6.97 1.57
CA ALA A 76 3.32 -7.38 2.89
C ALA A 76 3.77 -8.85 2.92
N GLN A 77 3.12 -9.73 2.14
CA GLN A 77 3.54 -11.13 2.00
C GLN A 77 4.84 -11.28 1.20
N ALA A 78 4.99 -10.53 0.10
CA ALA A 78 6.21 -10.56 -0.72
C ALA A 78 7.47 -10.14 0.07
N ILE A 79 7.33 -9.18 1.00
CA ILE A 79 8.41 -8.78 1.91
C ILE A 79 8.77 -9.95 2.85
N GLN A 80 7.78 -10.59 3.48
CA GLN A 80 8.01 -11.69 4.42
C GLN A 80 8.67 -12.93 3.78
N THR A 81 8.35 -13.25 2.53
CA THR A 81 9.00 -14.37 1.81
C THR A 81 10.49 -14.12 1.58
N SER A 82 10.94 -12.87 1.53
CA SER A 82 12.34 -12.54 1.25
C SER A 82 13.27 -12.70 2.47
N ASP A 83 12.72 -12.65 3.70
CA ASP A 83 13.51 -12.75 4.95
C ASP A 83 13.64 -14.20 5.48
N VAL A 84 12.83 -15.15 4.99
CA VAL A 84 12.86 -16.54 5.48
C VAL A 84 13.91 -17.40 4.77
N ASP A 85 14.40 -16.98 3.59
CA ASP A 85 15.46 -17.69 2.86
C ASP A 85 16.89 -17.27 3.26
N ASP A 86 17.06 -16.23 4.09
CA ASP A 86 18.38 -15.70 4.53
C ASP A 86 18.70 -15.93 6.02
N VAL A 87 17.99 -16.85 6.68
CA VAL A 87 18.52 -17.53 7.87
C VAL A 87 19.22 -18.82 7.44
N ALA A 88 20.19 -18.68 6.53
CA ALA A 88 21.22 -19.68 6.34
C ALA A 88 21.94 -19.83 7.69
N ALA A 89 21.58 -20.88 8.43
CA ALA A 89 22.21 -21.23 9.71
C ALA A 89 23.74 -21.06 9.60
N PRO A 90 24.41 -20.45 10.59
CA PRO A 90 25.85 -20.28 10.52
C PRO A 90 26.50 -21.65 10.36
N GLN A 91 27.11 -21.90 9.20
CA GLN A 91 27.82 -23.16 8.95
C GLN A 91 29.15 -23.12 9.71
N LEU A 92 29.16 -23.78 10.88
CA LEU A 92 30.36 -24.00 11.66
C LEU A 92 31.16 -25.13 11.01
N SER A 93 32.30 -24.79 10.40
CA SER A 93 33.29 -25.77 9.94
C SER A 93 34.32 -26.04 11.04
N VAL A 94 34.59 -27.32 11.32
CA VAL A 94 35.62 -27.73 12.29
C VAL A 94 37.00 -27.42 11.71
N VAL A 95 37.70 -26.45 12.32
CA VAL A 95 39.12 -26.21 12.06
C VAL A 95 39.93 -27.25 12.83
N ARG A 96 40.55 -28.21 12.13
CA ARG A 96 41.53 -29.11 12.75
C ARG A 96 42.84 -28.34 12.92
N ALA A 97 43.19 -28.03 14.17
CA ALA A 97 44.54 -27.57 14.49
C ALA A 97 45.54 -28.68 14.11
N GLN A 98 46.54 -28.32 13.30
CA GLN A 98 47.69 -29.19 13.04
C GLN A 98 48.61 -29.07 14.25
N GLU A 99 48.91 -30.20 14.90
CA GLU A 99 49.96 -30.29 15.94
C GLU A 99 51.30 -29.98 15.29
N GLU A 100 51.89 -28.86 15.71
CA GLU A 100 53.25 -28.48 15.37
C GLU A 100 54.21 -29.32 16.22
N GLU A 101 54.62 -30.46 15.65
CA GLU A 101 55.67 -31.34 16.18
C GLU A 101 57.00 -30.57 16.22
N ARG A 102 57.63 -30.52 17.39
CA ARG A 102 58.88 -29.82 17.65
C ARG A 102 59.80 -30.66 18.52
#